data_AF-A0A1X7UUG7-F1
#
_entry.id   AF-A0A1X7UUG7-F1
#
_cell.length_a   1.000
_cell.length_b   1.000
_cell.length_c   1.000
_cell.angle_alpha   90.00
_cell.angle_beta   90.00
_cell.angle_gamma   90.00
#
_symmetry.space_group_name_H-M   'P 1'
#
loop_
_entity.id
_entity.type
_entity.pdbx_description
1 polymer ?
#
loop_
_entity_poly.entity_id
_entity_poly.type
_entity_poly.pdbx_seq_one_letter_code
_entity_poly.pdbx_strand_id
1 'polypeptide(L)'
;MAWHHKCHLCESKFSTMKSLTSNLQTVHNLVIKTETHNFVSHDEFIKWKLNEEENCKSYFVQHSSNRMHGDNKYQYLCCNRSGKVRLRGKGIRHIKTQGSCKTGMSCIANMRVLTVSQVLLRWITVLHTT
;
A
#
# COMPACT_ATOMS: atom_id res chain seq x y z
N MET A 1 -9.26 -17.70 -6.57
CA MET A 1 -7.98 -17.69 -5.83
C MET A 1 -7.95 -16.50 -4.89
N ALA A 2 -8.10 -16.72 -3.58
CA ALA A 2 -8.02 -15.65 -2.58
C ALA A 2 -6.57 -15.14 -2.50
N TRP A 3 -6.40 -13.81 -2.59
CA TRP A 3 -5.11 -13.17 -2.40
C TRP A 3 -4.73 -13.26 -0.92
N HIS A 4 -3.59 -13.89 -0.61
CA HIS A 4 -3.06 -13.97 0.74
C HIS A 4 -1.80 -13.11 0.86
N HIS A 5 -1.74 -12.30 1.91
CA HIS A 5 -0.57 -11.52 2.28
C HIS A 5 0.42 -12.42 3.02
N LYS A 6 1.58 -12.68 2.44
CA LYS A 6 2.62 -13.51 3.05
C LYS A 6 3.55 -12.65 3.90
N CYS A 7 3.89 -13.11 5.10
CA CYS A 7 4.98 -12.53 5.87
C CYS A 7 6.32 -12.76 5.15
N HIS A 8 7.24 -11.79 5.23
CA HIS A 8 8.59 -11.97 4.70
C HIS A 8 9.58 -12.52 5.74
N LEU A 9 9.19 -12.59 7.02
CA LEU A 9 10.00 -13.15 8.12
C LEU A 9 9.58 -14.57 8.52
N CYS A 10 8.43 -15.05 8.05
CA CYS A 10 7.93 -16.40 8.33
C CYS A 10 7.02 -16.92 7.21
N GLU A 11 6.53 -18.15 7.35
CA GLU A 11 5.68 -18.80 6.34
C GLU A 11 4.18 -18.47 6.46
N SER A 12 3.80 -17.72 7.50
CA SER A 12 2.41 -17.36 7.78
C SER A 12 1.78 -16.53 6.66
N LYS A 13 0.50 -16.82 6.40
CA LYS A 13 -0.33 -16.18 5.37
C LYS A 13 -1.54 -15.52 6.03
N PHE A 14 -1.88 -14.33 5.55
CA PHE A 14 -2.92 -13.50 6.13
C PHE A 14 -3.94 -13.07 5.07
N SER A 15 -5.22 -13.01 5.44
CA SER A 15 -6.30 -12.57 4.56
C SER A 15 -6.38 -11.06 4.39
N THR A 16 -5.79 -10.28 5.30
CA THR A 16 -5.84 -8.81 5.28
C THR A 16 -4.48 -8.20 5.57
N MET A 17 -4.27 -6.95 5.14
CA MET A 17 -3.06 -6.23 5.52
C MET A 17 -2.97 -5.95 7.00
N LYS A 18 -4.10 -5.63 7.64
CA LYS A 18 -4.16 -5.41 9.08
C LYS A 18 -3.66 -6.62 9.87
N SER A 19 -4.05 -7.83 9.48
CA SER A 19 -3.59 -9.05 10.16
C SER A 19 -2.12 -9.36 9.91
N LEU A 20 -1.58 -9.09 8.71
CA LEU A 20 -0.13 -9.19 8.49
C LEU A 20 0.64 -8.17 9.34
N THR A 21 0.19 -6.91 9.36
CA THR A 21 0.81 -5.85 10.16
C THR A 21 0.84 -6.22 11.64
N SER A 22 -0.28 -6.74 12.17
CA SER A 22 -0.35 -7.23 13.55
C SER A 22 0.68 -8.33 13.83
N ASN A 23 0.79 -9.34 12.95
CA ASN A 23 1.79 -10.40 13.09
C ASN A 23 3.23 -9.84 13.09
N LEU A 24 3.53 -8.88 12.21
CA LEU A 24 4.85 -8.24 12.18
C LEU A 24 5.16 -7.49 13.49
N GLN A 25 4.16 -6.86 14.11
CA GLN A 25 4.32 -6.17 15.39
C GLN A 25 4.45 -7.14 16.57
N THR A 26 3.63 -8.20 16.63
CA THR A 26 3.54 -9.06 17.83
C THR A 26 4.46 -10.28 17.80
N VAL A 27 4.67 -10.89 16.62
CA VAL A 27 5.50 -12.10 16.46
C VAL A 27 6.93 -11.74 16.11
N HIS A 28 7.11 -10.68 15.33
CA HIS A 28 8.43 -10.25 14.86
C HIS A 28 8.93 -8.96 15.54
N ASN A 29 8.18 -8.42 16.51
CA ASN A 29 8.53 -7.24 17.29
C ASN A 29 8.95 -6.02 16.44
N LEU A 30 8.38 -5.89 15.24
CA LEU A 30 8.67 -4.77 14.36
C LEU A 30 7.91 -3.52 14.81
N VAL A 31 8.64 -2.42 14.91
CA VAL A 31 8.04 -1.10 15.18
C VAL A 31 7.45 -0.56 13.88
N ILE A 32 6.13 -0.69 13.76
CA ILE A 32 5.39 -0.21 12.59
C ILE A 32 4.64 1.07 12.97
N LYS A 33 5.02 2.19 12.33
CA LYS A 33 4.38 3.49 12.55
C LYS A 33 3.11 3.61 11.69
N THR A 34 2.06 4.13 12.31
CA THR A 34 0.77 4.37 11.66
C THR A 34 0.35 5.81 11.96
N GLU A 35 0.13 6.59 10.91
CA GLU A 35 -0.17 8.02 11.05
C GLU A 35 -1.50 8.41 10.42
N THR A 36 -2.04 9.53 10.92
CA THR A 36 -3.34 10.07 10.55
C THR A 36 -3.23 11.53 10.22
N HIS A 37 -3.55 11.86 8.98
CA HIS A 37 -3.46 13.20 8.44
C HIS A 37 -4.82 13.60 7.89
N ASN A 38 -5.19 14.85 8.15
CA ASN A 38 -6.41 15.46 7.69
C ASN A 38 -6.02 16.59 6.76
N PHE A 39 -6.56 16.59 5.55
CA PHE A 39 -6.24 17.60 4.55
C PHE A 39 -7.49 18.40 4.22
N VAL A 40 -7.29 19.71 4.04
CA VAL A 40 -8.35 20.65 3.68
C VAL A 40 -8.74 20.46 2.22
N SER A 41 -7.80 20.04 1.37
CA SER A 41 -8.03 19.86 -0.06
C SER A 41 -7.34 18.62 -0.62
N HIS A 42 -7.80 18.19 -1.80
CA HIS A 42 -7.15 17.11 -2.54
C HIS A 42 -5.72 17.45 -2.94
N ASP A 43 -5.46 18.70 -3.31
CA ASP A 43 -4.14 19.15 -3.73
C ASP A 43 -3.13 19.10 -2.58
N GLU A 44 -3.58 19.43 -1.37
CA GLU A 44 -2.75 19.31 -0.16
C GLU A 44 -2.37 17.85 0.12
N PHE A 45 -3.35 16.93 0.02
CA PHE A 45 -3.10 15.50 0.11
C PHE A 45 -2.10 15.03 -0.96
N ILE A 46 -2.25 15.48 -2.22
CA ILE A 46 -1.35 15.10 -3.31
C ILE A 46 0.07 15.62 -3.06
N LYS A 47 0.24 16.88 -2.61
CA LYS A 47 1.56 17.44 -2.28
C LYS A 47 2.23 16.65 -1.17
N TRP A 48 1.51 16.35 -0.09
CA TRP A 48 2.02 15.54 1.00
C TRP A 48 2.39 14.12 0.54
N LYS A 49 1.53 13.48 -0.26
CA LYS A 49 1.79 12.15 -0.82
C LYS A 49 3.06 12.16 -1.68
N LEU A 50 3.26 13.17 -2.53
CA LEU A 50 4.45 13.29 -3.38
C LEU A 50 5.72 13.42 -2.56
N ASN A 51 5.70 14.25 -1.50
CA ASN A 51 6.81 14.38 -0.56
C ASN A 51 7.13 13.04 0.11
N GLU A 52 6.10 12.29 0.53
CA GLU A 52 6.30 10.96 1.10
C GLU A 52 6.91 9.96 0.09
N GLU A 53 6.42 9.98 -1.15
CA GLU A 53 6.92 9.12 -2.22
C GLU A 53 8.39 9.42 -2.55
N GLU A 54 8.78 10.69 -2.52
CA GLU A 54 10.16 11.14 -2.70
C GLU A 54 11.07 10.70 -1.56
N ASN A 55 10.62 10.79 -0.32
CA ASN A 55 11.37 10.36 0.87
C ASN A 55 11.55 8.84 0.89
N CYS A 56 10.47 8.09 0.65
CA CYS A 56 10.48 6.62 0.71
C CYS A 56 11.01 5.96 -0.58
N LYS A 57 11.31 6.73 -1.64
CA LYS A 57 11.71 6.22 -2.97
C LYS A 57 10.75 5.14 -3.49
N SER A 58 9.46 5.33 -3.27
CA SER A 58 8.40 4.40 -3.67
C SER A 58 7.14 5.15 -4.00
N TYR A 59 6.26 4.57 -4.82
CA TYR A 59 5.01 5.20 -5.22
C TYR A 59 3.82 4.48 -4.61
N PHE A 60 2.80 5.22 -4.21
CA PHE A 60 1.53 4.70 -3.71
C PHE A 60 0.50 4.72 -4.83
N VAL A 61 0.17 3.53 -5.33
CA VAL A 61 -0.72 3.33 -6.48
C VAL A 61 -2.00 2.64 -6.07
N GLN A 62 -3.10 3.00 -6.73
CA GLN A 62 -4.39 2.37 -6.50
C GLN A 62 -4.47 1.03 -7.23
N HIS A 63 -4.72 -0.05 -6.49
CA HIS A 63 -4.80 -1.41 -7.05
C HIS A 63 -6.23 -1.92 -7.29
N SER A 64 -7.24 -1.28 -6.68
CA SER A 64 -8.66 -1.64 -6.79
C SER A 64 -9.51 -0.40 -7.06
N SER A 65 -10.73 -0.58 -7.55
CA SER A 65 -11.70 0.52 -7.60
C SER A 65 -11.96 1.13 -6.22
N ASN A 66 -12.49 2.35 -6.21
CA ASN A 66 -12.96 3.00 -4.99
C ASN A 66 -14.10 2.19 -4.38
N ARG A 67 -14.16 2.13 -3.05
CA ARG A 67 -15.30 1.56 -2.34
C ARG A 67 -16.20 2.70 -1.87
N MET A 68 -17.48 2.61 -2.18
CA MET A 68 -18.49 3.57 -1.74
C MET A 68 -19.21 3.00 -0.51
N HIS A 69 -19.49 3.85 0.47
CA HIS A 69 -20.32 3.51 1.62
C HIS A 69 -21.16 4.74 2.00
N GLY A 70 -22.40 4.78 1.51
CA GLY A 70 -23.18 6.03 1.48
C GLY A 70 -22.42 7.09 0.68
N ASP A 71 -22.31 8.30 1.25
CA ASP A 71 -21.58 9.42 0.63
C ASP A 71 -20.05 9.34 0.78
N ASN A 72 -19.57 8.35 1.55
CA ASN A 72 -18.15 8.19 1.81
C ASN A 72 -17.46 7.40 0.68
N LYS A 73 -16.39 7.97 0.13
CA LYS A 73 -15.54 7.32 -0.86
C LYS A 73 -14.22 6.89 -0.24
N TYR A 74 -13.93 5.60 -0.31
CA TYR A 74 -12.69 5.00 0.17
C TYR A 74 -11.78 4.60 -0.99
N GLN A 75 -10.54 5.07 -0.96
CA GLN A 75 -9.47 4.72 -1.88
C GLN A 75 -8.35 4.04 -1.10
N TYR A 76 -7.87 2.90 -1.62
CA TYR A 76 -6.77 2.16 -1.03
C TYR A 76 -5.57 2.23 -1.98
N LEU A 77 -4.52 2.93 -1.55
CA LEU A 77 -3.26 3.03 -2.26
C LEU A 77 -2.25 2.10 -1.60
N CYS A 78 -1.44 1.41 -2.37
CA CYS A 78 -0.35 0.60 -1.83
C CYS A 78 0.93 0.77 -2.63
N CYS A 79 2.05 0.42 -1.99
CA CYS A 79 3.37 0.56 -2.59
C CYS A 79 3.45 -0.14 -3.96
N ASN A 80 3.97 0.57 -4.95
CA ASN A 80 4.13 0.09 -6.32
C ASN A 80 5.12 -1.08 -6.41
N ARG A 81 5.97 -1.29 -5.40
CA ARG A 81 6.87 -2.45 -5.27
C ARG A 81 6.18 -3.68 -4.67
N SER A 82 4.97 -3.53 -4.11
CA SER A 82 4.22 -4.60 -3.46
C SER A 82 3.67 -5.64 -4.45
N GLY A 83 3.75 -6.91 -4.07
CA GLY A 83 3.16 -8.05 -4.77
C GLY A 83 4.06 -8.62 -5.86
N LYS A 84 3.51 -9.59 -6.60
CA LYS A 84 4.19 -10.29 -7.69
C LYS A 84 4.02 -9.57 -9.02
N VAL A 85 4.98 -9.77 -9.93
CA VAL A 85 4.86 -9.36 -11.33
C VAL A 85 3.62 -10.03 -11.92
N ARG A 86 2.70 -9.23 -12.46
CA ARG A 86 1.56 -9.75 -13.22
C ARG A 86 1.91 -9.65 -14.70
N LEU A 87 2.32 -10.77 -15.29
CA LEU A 87 2.42 -10.88 -16.74
C LEU A 87 0.99 -10.87 -17.31
N ARG A 88 0.64 -9.85 -18.08
CA ARG A 88 -0.65 -9.80 -18.80
C ARG A 88 -0.39 -10.04 -20.29
N GLY A 89 -1.26 -10.83 -20.94
CA GLY A 89 -1.20 -11.16 -22.38
C GLY A 89 -0.75 -12.60 -22.66
N LYS A 90 -0.64 -12.97 -23.95
CA LYS A 90 -0.23 -14.31 -24.43
C LYS A 90 1.26 -14.67 -24.15
N GLY A 91 1.94 -13.94 -23.28
CA GLY A 91 3.37 -14.15 -22.98
C GLY A 91 4.36 -13.69 -24.07
N ILE A 92 3.87 -13.06 -25.14
CA ILE A 92 4.69 -12.66 -26.32
C ILE A 92 5.67 -11.53 -25.97
N ARG A 93 5.31 -10.65 -25.04
CA ARG A 93 6.18 -9.54 -24.63
C ARG A 93 7.09 -10.02 -23.49
N HIS A 94 8.39 -10.13 -23.79
CA HIS A 94 9.40 -10.34 -22.77
C HIS A 94 9.38 -9.23 -21.73
N ILE A 95 9.76 -9.56 -20.50
CA ILE A 95 10.02 -8.57 -19.45
C ILE A 95 11.08 -7.60 -19.98
N LYS A 96 10.90 -6.30 -19.73
CA LYS A 96 11.91 -5.28 -20.10
C LYS A 96 13.27 -5.67 -19.54
N THR A 97 14.37 -5.32 -20.21
CA THR A 97 15.74 -5.63 -19.76
C THR A 97 16.01 -5.20 -18.32
N GLN A 98 15.43 -4.08 -17.88
CA GLN A 98 15.53 -3.57 -16.50
C GLN A 98 14.72 -4.37 -15.45
N GLY A 99 13.96 -5.39 -15.85
CA GLY A 99 13.11 -6.16 -14.96
C GLY A 99 11.86 -5.43 -14.48
N SER A 100 11.34 -5.87 -13.33
CA SER A 100 10.16 -5.31 -12.65
C SER A 100 10.55 -4.77 -11.28
N CYS A 101 9.95 -3.64 -10.87
CA CYS A 101 10.15 -3.05 -9.53
C CYS A 101 9.43 -3.80 -8.39
N LYS A 102 8.63 -4.81 -8.73
CA LYS A 102 7.90 -5.66 -7.79
C LYS A 102 8.85 -6.58 -7.03
N THR A 103 8.77 -6.59 -5.70
CA THR A 103 9.62 -7.43 -4.83
C THR A 103 9.13 -8.87 -4.69
N GLY A 104 7.93 -9.18 -5.21
CA GLY A 104 7.32 -10.49 -5.01
C GLY A 104 6.70 -10.70 -3.62
N MET A 105 6.92 -9.76 -2.69
CA MET A 105 6.47 -9.81 -1.30
C MET A 105 5.34 -8.81 -1.03
N SER A 106 4.57 -9.04 0.04
CA SER A 106 3.56 -8.08 0.50
C SER A 106 4.23 -6.94 1.23
N CYS A 107 4.25 -5.75 0.63
CA CYS A 107 4.67 -4.55 1.33
C CYS A 107 3.52 -4.04 2.19
N ILE A 108 3.80 -3.74 3.46
CA ILE A 108 2.80 -3.18 4.38
C ILE A 108 2.59 -1.68 4.22
N ALA A 109 3.42 -0.99 3.44
CA ALA A 109 3.23 0.42 3.13
C ALA A 109 1.96 0.60 2.28
N ASN A 110 0.92 1.15 2.91
CA ASN A 110 -0.37 1.41 2.29
C ASN A 110 -1.01 2.67 2.87
N MET A 111 -1.90 3.28 2.07
CA MET A 111 -2.71 4.43 2.44
C MET A 111 -4.19 4.12 2.23
N ARG A 112 -5.04 4.51 3.18
CA ARG A 112 -6.50 4.41 3.07
C ARG A 112 -7.10 5.80 3.15
N VAL A 113 -7.33 6.39 1.98
CA VAL A 113 -7.90 7.72 1.81
C VAL A 113 -9.41 7.63 1.90
N LEU A 114 -9.99 8.37 2.84
CA LEU A 114 -11.41 8.61 2.93
C LEU A 114 -11.70 10.03 2.41
N THR A 115 -12.62 10.14 1.46
CA THR A 115 -13.22 11.41 1.05
C THR A 115 -14.63 11.45 1.63
N VAL A 116 -14.82 12.30 2.64
CA VAL A 116 -16.13 12.78 3.11
C VAL A 116 -16.28 14.18 2.52
N SER A 117 -17.47 14.61 2.15
CA SER A 117 -17.81 15.96 1.64
C SER A 117 -16.87 17.08 2.17
N GLN A 118 -15.80 17.39 1.41
CA GLN A 118 -14.73 18.38 1.66
C GLN A 118 -13.62 18.06 2.71
N VAL A 119 -13.55 16.86 3.31
CA VAL A 119 -12.45 16.51 4.23
C VAL A 119 -11.81 15.17 3.86
N LEU A 120 -10.52 15.21 3.55
CA LEU A 120 -9.71 14.04 3.23
C LEU A 120 -9.04 13.52 4.49
N LEU A 121 -9.35 12.27 4.86
CA LEU A 121 -8.77 11.61 6.02
C LEU A 121 -7.97 10.35 5.62
N ARG A 122 -6.69 10.32 6.05
CA ARG A 122 -5.90 9.12 6.48
C ARG A 122 -5.31 8.23 5.36
N TRP A 123 -4.32 7.32 5.47
CA TRP A 123 -3.40 6.68 6.45
C TRP A 123 -2.00 6.61 5.80
N ILE A 124 -0.87 6.50 6.52
CA ILE A 124 0.37 5.89 5.97
C ILE A 124 0.94 4.88 6.98
N THR A 125 1.42 3.75 6.46
CA THR A 125 2.41 2.90 7.13
C THR A 125 3.80 3.18 6.55
N VAL A 126 4.63 3.91 7.30
CA VAL A 126 6.07 4.09 6.98
C VAL A 126 6.80 3.00 7.74
N LEU A 127 7.49 2.11 7.04
CA LEU A 127 8.55 1.33 7.67
C LEU A 127 9.87 2.00 7.34
N HIS A 128 10.43 2.66 8.33
CA HIS A 128 11.87 2.72 8.51
C HIS A 128 12.26 1.46 9.28
N THR A 129 13.06 0.61 8.65
CA THR A 129 14.04 -0.21 9.37
C THR A 129 15.38 0.10 8.72
N THR A 130 16.20 0.86 9.42
CA THR A 130 17.66 0.81 9.28
C THR A 130 18.14 -0.62 9.40
#